data_AF-A0A359F9C5-F1
#
_entry.id   AF-A0A359F9C5-F1
#
_cell.length_a   1.000
_cell.length_b   1.000
_cell.length_c   1.000
_cell.angle_alpha   90.00
_cell.angle_beta   90.00
_cell.angle_gamma   90.00
#
_symmetry.space_group_name_H-M   'P 1'
#
loop_
_entity.id
_entity.type
_entity.pdbx_description
1 polymer ?
#
loop_
_entity_poly.entity_id
_entity_poly.type
_entity_poly.pdbx_seq_one_letter_code
_entity_poly.pdbx_strand_id
1 'polypeptide(L)'
;MDKYTWALPVVTFLPLVGALIMMVIPKSEEQMLKVVGLATTLATAAVGLFIFVKFNYDRGGEMQYVVDKSWINAINSRFIMGMDGLSLPLFGLTIAVVPLVFIYSWNHIPEPGNPKAFLSLMLILETGMIGSFVAEDLILFFVFFEVVLLPMYFMIGVWGGPERKYASIKFFLYTLFGSALMILSFLALYFLAKDPATGELARTFDMRRLPGLTGGIAHSTQLVIFGGMFVGFGIKVPMFPFHTWLPDAHTQAPTQGSVILAAVLLKLGTYGFVRIAINILPEAAKSWAPVIGILAAIGIIYGALGCLAQT
;
A
#
# COMPACT_ATOMS: atom_id res chain seq x y z
N MET A 1 5.02 -26.25 10.25
CA MET A 1 5.88 -25.12 9.81
C MET A 1 5.62 -24.89 8.34
N ASP A 2 5.22 -23.68 7.95
CA ASP A 2 5.12 -23.33 6.54
C ASP A 2 6.50 -23.50 5.90
N LYS A 3 6.60 -24.39 4.91
CA LYS A 3 7.87 -24.82 4.31
C LYS A 3 8.58 -23.70 3.52
N TYR A 4 7.91 -22.57 3.32
CA TYR A 4 8.30 -21.51 2.39
C TYR A 4 8.23 -20.09 2.96
N THR A 5 8.34 -19.91 4.27
CA THR A 5 8.27 -18.59 4.92
C THR A 5 9.28 -17.56 4.39
N TRP A 6 10.38 -18.01 3.78
CA TRP A 6 11.37 -17.15 3.12
C TRP A 6 10.81 -16.38 1.91
N ALA A 7 9.74 -16.87 1.27
CA ALA A 7 9.27 -16.36 -0.02
C ALA A 7 8.72 -14.92 0.07
N LEU A 8 7.98 -14.58 1.14
CA LEU A 8 7.42 -13.23 1.32
C LEU A 8 8.49 -12.14 1.52
N PRO A 9 9.48 -12.30 2.42
CA PRO A 9 10.59 -11.36 2.51
C PRO A 9 11.36 -11.22 1.20
N VAL A 10 11.65 -12.34 0.52
CA VAL A 10 12.39 -12.30 -0.75
C VAL A 10 11.62 -11.53 -1.81
N VAL A 11 10.34 -11.85 -2.06
CA VAL A 11 9.57 -11.15 -3.09
C VAL A 11 9.34 -9.68 -2.77
N THR A 12 9.27 -9.33 -1.48
CA THR A 12 9.08 -7.93 -1.06
C THR A 12 10.35 -7.10 -1.27
N PHE A 13 11.52 -7.62 -0.88
CA PHE A 13 12.76 -6.84 -0.88
C PHE A 13 13.66 -7.04 -2.11
N LEU A 14 13.39 -8.03 -2.96
CA LEU A 14 14.15 -8.22 -4.20
C LEU A 14 14.15 -6.98 -5.12
N PRO A 15 13.02 -6.26 -5.31
CA PRO A 15 13.03 -4.98 -6.03
C PRO A 15 13.97 -3.95 -5.40
N LEU A 16 13.97 -3.82 -4.07
CA LEU A 16 14.86 -2.92 -3.36
C LEU A 16 16.34 -3.27 -3.59
N VAL A 17 16.69 -4.56 -3.61
CA VAL A 17 18.05 -5.01 -3.96
C VAL A 17 18.41 -4.57 -5.38
N GLY A 18 17.51 -4.72 -6.35
CA GLY A 18 17.73 -4.24 -7.72
C GLY A 18 17.94 -2.72 -7.78
N ALA A 19 17.16 -1.95 -7.02
CA ALA A 19 17.36 -0.50 -6.90
C ALA A 19 18.74 -0.14 -6.33
N LEU A 20 19.20 -0.85 -5.29
CA LEU A 20 20.53 -0.66 -4.70
C LEU A 20 21.65 -1.01 -5.70
N ILE A 21 21.48 -2.08 -6.48
CA ILE A 21 22.43 -2.43 -7.56
C ILE A 21 22.48 -1.31 -8.61
N MET A 22 21.34 -0.74 -9.00
CA MET A 22 21.32 0.40 -9.93
C MET A 22 22.07 1.62 -9.39
N MET A 23 22.11 1.83 -8.06
CA MET A 23 22.83 2.96 -7.46
C MET A 23 24.33 2.93 -7.75
N VAL A 24 24.94 1.76 -7.91
CA VAL A 24 26.38 1.65 -8.23
C VAL A 24 26.67 1.66 -9.73
N ILE A 25 25.66 1.47 -10.59
CA ILE A 25 25.80 1.51 -12.05
C ILE A 25 25.88 2.99 -12.52
N PRO A 26 26.87 3.39 -13.33
CA PRO A 26 26.97 4.75 -13.87
C PRO A 26 25.71 5.14 -14.65
N LYS A 27 25.32 6.42 -14.59
CA LYS A 27 24.14 6.93 -15.33
C LYS A 27 24.26 6.80 -16.85
N SER A 28 25.48 6.73 -17.39
CA SER A 28 25.77 6.53 -18.80
C SER A 28 25.41 5.14 -19.30
N GLU A 29 25.38 4.13 -18.42
CA GLU A 29 25.11 2.73 -18.75
C GLU A 29 23.60 2.44 -18.77
N GLU A 30 22.85 3.20 -19.59
CA GLU A 30 21.38 3.11 -19.63
C GLU A 30 20.86 1.71 -19.94
N GLN A 31 21.53 1.01 -20.87
CA GLN A 31 21.15 -0.35 -21.23
C GLN A 31 21.28 -1.31 -20.04
N MET A 32 22.35 -1.18 -19.26
CA MET A 32 22.57 -2.01 -18.07
C MET A 32 21.50 -1.72 -17.01
N LEU A 33 21.15 -0.45 -16.80
CA LEU A 33 20.07 -0.05 -15.89
C LEU A 33 18.72 -0.66 -16.30
N LYS A 34 18.38 -0.63 -17.60
CA LYS A 34 17.15 -1.23 -18.13
C LYS A 34 17.14 -2.75 -17.93
N VAL A 35 18.24 -3.44 -18.25
CA VAL A 35 18.40 -4.88 -18.06
C VAL A 35 18.24 -5.27 -16.59
N VAL A 36 18.94 -4.59 -15.67
CA VAL A 36 18.86 -4.87 -14.23
C VAL A 36 17.44 -4.64 -13.72
N GLY A 37 16.77 -3.58 -14.16
CA GLY A 37 15.40 -3.28 -13.76
C GLY A 37 14.42 -4.35 -14.17
N LEU A 38 14.42 -4.68 -15.47
CA LEU A 38 13.55 -5.70 -16.03
C LEU A 38 13.84 -7.09 -15.43
N ALA A 39 15.11 -7.46 -15.30
CA ALA A 39 15.49 -8.74 -14.70
C ALA A 39 15.04 -8.83 -13.23
N THR A 40 15.16 -7.72 -12.47
CA THR A 40 14.74 -7.69 -11.06
C THR A 40 13.24 -7.90 -10.93
N THR A 41 12.40 -7.12 -11.65
CA THR A 41 10.94 -7.28 -11.54
C THR A 41 10.46 -8.62 -12.10
N LEU A 42 11.09 -9.17 -13.15
CA LEU A 42 10.80 -10.53 -13.61
C LEU A 42 11.16 -11.60 -12.59
N ALA A 43 12.29 -11.44 -11.88
CA ALA A 43 12.66 -12.34 -10.79
C ALA A 43 11.69 -12.22 -9.60
N THR A 44 11.25 -11.00 -9.26
CA THR A 44 10.19 -10.75 -8.27
C THR A 44 8.91 -11.46 -8.68
N ALA A 45 8.49 -11.31 -9.94
CA ALA A 45 7.32 -11.99 -10.47
C ALA A 45 7.47 -13.52 -10.45
N ALA A 46 8.64 -14.07 -10.73
CA ALA A 46 8.89 -15.51 -10.64
C ALA A 46 8.74 -16.05 -9.21
N VAL A 47 9.27 -15.34 -8.19
CA VAL A 47 9.05 -15.70 -6.78
C VAL A 47 7.57 -15.54 -6.40
N GLY A 48 6.90 -14.51 -6.91
CA GLY A 48 5.47 -14.32 -6.71
C GLY A 48 4.63 -15.45 -7.32
N LEU A 49 4.94 -15.88 -8.54
CA LEU A 49 4.30 -17.03 -9.20
C LEU A 49 4.54 -18.33 -8.42
N PHE A 50 5.72 -18.51 -7.84
CA PHE A 50 5.99 -19.63 -6.93
C PHE A 50 5.04 -19.61 -5.73
N ILE A 51 4.82 -18.44 -5.11
CA ILE A 51 3.84 -18.29 -4.01
C ILE A 51 2.45 -18.67 -4.47
N PHE A 52 2.00 -18.21 -5.64
CA PHE A 52 0.71 -18.59 -6.23
C PHE A 52 0.56 -20.10 -6.40
N VAL A 53 1.53 -20.74 -7.06
CA VAL A 53 1.49 -22.19 -7.35
C VAL A 53 1.52 -23.03 -6.07
N LYS A 54 2.19 -22.56 -5.02
CA LYS A 54 2.30 -23.27 -3.73
C LYS A 54 1.24 -22.85 -2.71
N PHE A 55 0.44 -21.84 -2.99
CA PHE A 55 -0.63 -21.38 -2.11
C PHE A 55 -1.68 -22.50 -1.95
N ASN A 56 -2.08 -22.78 -0.72
CA ASN A 56 -3.12 -23.76 -0.46
C ASN A 56 -4.49 -23.08 -0.53
N TYR A 57 -5.21 -23.29 -1.62
CA TYR A 57 -6.52 -22.67 -1.87
C TYR A 57 -7.66 -23.27 -1.04
N ASP A 58 -7.47 -24.45 -0.44
CA ASP A 58 -8.49 -25.10 0.39
C ASP A 58 -8.52 -24.54 1.83
N ARG A 59 -7.48 -23.77 2.23
CA ARG A 59 -7.34 -23.18 3.56
C ARG A 59 -7.80 -21.71 3.58
N GLY A 60 -9.05 -21.51 3.20
CA GLY A 60 -9.68 -20.18 3.23
C GLY A 60 -9.68 -19.59 4.64
N GLY A 61 -9.29 -18.31 4.78
CA GLY A 61 -9.24 -17.60 6.06
C GLY A 61 -7.99 -17.84 6.90
N GLU A 62 -7.12 -18.77 6.52
CA GLU A 62 -5.82 -18.96 7.18
C GLU A 62 -4.73 -18.08 6.57
N MET A 63 -3.88 -17.53 7.44
CA MET A 63 -2.64 -16.87 7.03
C MET A 63 -1.58 -17.91 6.68
N GLN A 64 -1.02 -17.80 5.48
CA GLN A 64 0.05 -18.66 4.96
C GLN A 64 1.36 -17.87 4.81
N TYR A 65 2.47 -18.60 4.71
CA TYR A 65 3.82 -18.06 4.55
C TYR A 65 4.25 -17.12 5.68
N VAL A 66 3.73 -17.35 6.89
CA VAL A 66 3.89 -16.40 8.00
C VAL A 66 5.33 -16.28 8.46
N VAL A 67 5.85 -15.06 8.41
CA VAL A 67 7.11 -14.68 9.06
C VAL A 67 6.78 -13.82 10.26
N ASP A 68 7.28 -14.19 11.42
CA ASP A 68 7.02 -13.45 12.65
C ASP A 68 8.31 -13.33 13.47
N LYS A 69 8.88 -12.13 13.48
CA LYS A 69 10.14 -11.80 14.18
C LYS A 69 9.98 -10.51 14.98
N SER A 70 10.72 -10.38 16.08
CA SER A 70 10.79 -9.08 16.76
C SER A 70 11.49 -8.05 15.87
N TRP A 71 11.01 -6.81 15.87
CA TRP A 71 11.58 -5.73 15.07
C TRP A 71 11.91 -4.50 15.93
N ILE A 72 10.92 -3.89 16.57
CA ILE A 72 11.10 -2.71 17.41
C ILE A 72 10.59 -2.99 18.83
N ASN A 73 11.48 -3.52 19.67
CA ASN A 73 11.16 -3.94 21.05
C ASN A 73 10.54 -2.81 21.90
N ALA A 74 10.96 -1.55 21.70
CA ALA A 74 10.51 -0.42 22.52
C ALA A 74 8.99 -0.16 22.43
N ILE A 75 8.36 -0.56 21.33
CA ILE A 75 6.93 -0.36 21.06
C ILE A 75 6.22 -1.69 20.75
N ASN A 76 6.85 -2.83 21.01
CA ASN A 76 6.35 -4.16 20.67
C ASN A 76 5.88 -4.32 19.21
N SER A 77 6.44 -3.54 18.27
CA SER A 77 6.18 -3.74 16.84
C SER A 77 7.05 -4.89 16.33
N ARG A 78 6.43 -5.75 15.52
CA ARG A 78 7.00 -6.99 15.03
C ARG A 78 7.12 -6.93 13.51
N PHE A 79 8.11 -7.62 12.98
CA PHE A 79 8.20 -7.89 11.55
C PHE A 79 7.30 -9.10 11.25
N ILE A 80 6.02 -8.82 11.02
CA ILE A 80 5.03 -9.84 10.70
C ILE A 80 4.64 -9.71 9.23
N MET A 81 4.95 -10.74 8.45
CA MET A 81 4.45 -10.88 7.09
C MET A 81 3.55 -12.11 7.00
N GLY A 82 2.50 -12.04 6.20
CA GLY A 82 1.57 -13.13 5.93
C GLY A 82 0.85 -12.92 4.60
N MET A 83 0.30 -14.01 4.07
CA MET A 83 -0.49 -13.98 2.85
C MET A 83 -1.76 -14.80 3.04
N ASP A 84 -2.90 -14.23 2.69
CA ASP A 84 -4.19 -14.92 2.66
C ASP A 84 -4.93 -14.62 1.34
N GLY A 85 -6.15 -15.14 1.23
CA GLY A 85 -6.98 -14.96 0.02
C GLY A 85 -7.38 -13.52 -0.28
N LEU A 86 -7.30 -12.61 0.71
CA LEU A 86 -7.55 -11.18 0.50
C LEU A 86 -6.34 -10.50 -0.15
N SER A 87 -5.13 -10.78 0.36
CA SER A 87 -3.89 -10.19 -0.15
C SER A 87 -3.47 -10.77 -1.51
N LEU A 88 -3.75 -12.06 -1.75
CA LEU A 88 -3.23 -12.79 -2.91
C LEU A 88 -3.58 -12.15 -4.27
N PRO A 89 -4.83 -11.74 -4.57
CA PRO A 89 -5.15 -11.12 -5.86
C PRO A 89 -4.46 -9.77 -6.10
N LEU A 90 -4.33 -8.96 -5.06
CA LEU A 90 -3.73 -7.62 -5.15
C LEU A 90 -2.20 -7.70 -5.26
N PHE A 91 -1.60 -8.64 -4.54
CA PHE A 91 -0.21 -9.04 -4.73
C PHE A 91 0.03 -9.54 -6.17
N GLY A 92 -0.83 -10.43 -6.67
CA GLY A 92 -0.80 -10.94 -8.05
C GLY A 92 -0.85 -9.83 -9.11
N LEU A 93 -1.75 -8.88 -8.93
CA LEU A 93 -1.86 -7.72 -9.80
C LEU A 93 -0.55 -6.91 -9.82
N THR A 94 0.09 -6.73 -8.66
CA THR A 94 1.34 -5.98 -8.53
C THR A 94 2.48 -6.66 -9.30
N ILE A 95 2.69 -7.96 -9.06
CA ILE A 95 3.77 -8.72 -9.72
C ILE A 95 3.52 -8.93 -11.24
N ALA A 96 2.29 -8.74 -11.71
CA ALA A 96 1.97 -8.79 -13.13
C ALA A 96 2.18 -7.43 -13.81
N VAL A 97 1.73 -6.33 -13.18
CA VAL A 97 1.75 -4.99 -13.78
C VAL A 97 3.16 -4.40 -13.83
N VAL A 98 3.97 -4.56 -12.78
CA VAL A 98 5.28 -3.91 -12.73
C VAL A 98 6.22 -4.39 -13.85
N PRO A 99 6.35 -5.71 -14.15
CA PRO A 99 7.14 -6.15 -15.31
C PRO A 99 6.69 -5.54 -16.63
N LEU A 100 5.37 -5.43 -16.86
CA LEU A 100 4.82 -4.81 -18.07
C LEU A 100 5.19 -3.34 -18.17
N VAL A 101 5.18 -2.62 -17.04
CA VAL A 101 5.64 -1.22 -16.97
C VAL A 101 7.12 -1.11 -17.31
N PHE A 102 7.97 -2.01 -16.82
CA PHE A 102 9.40 -2.04 -17.17
C PHE A 102 9.64 -2.36 -18.65
N ILE A 103 8.86 -3.28 -19.24
CA ILE A 103 8.90 -3.57 -20.68
C ILE A 103 8.53 -2.32 -21.48
N TYR A 104 7.46 -1.63 -21.10
CA TYR A 104 7.05 -0.38 -21.76
C TYR A 104 8.13 0.70 -21.63
N SER A 105 8.71 0.88 -20.44
CA SER A 105 9.79 1.82 -20.16
C SER A 105 11.08 1.57 -20.94
N TRP A 106 11.26 0.38 -21.52
CA TRP A 106 12.48 0.06 -22.26
C TRP A 106 12.79 1.07 -23.37
N ASN A 107 11.75 1.50 -24.09
CA ASN A 107 11.84 2.48 -25.18
C ASN A 107 11.11 3.79 -24.88
N HIS A 108 10.48 3.92 -23.71
CA HIS A 108 9.63 5.07 -23.36
C HIS A 108 10.00 5.66 -21.99
N ILE A 109 11.24 6.09 -21.81
CA ILE A 109 11.62 6.85 -20.61
C ILE A 109 11.06 8.28 -20.76
N PRO A 110 10.27 8.77 -19.80
CA PRO A 110 9.69 10.11 -19.88
C PRO A 110 10.75 11.21 -19.77
N GLU A 111 10.47 12.36 -20.38
CA GLU A 111 11.27 13.59 -20.19
C GLU A 111 11.30 14.01 -18.72
N PRO A 112 12.43 14.52 -18.18
CA PRO A 112 13.66 14.93 -18.88
C PRO A 112 14.71 13.81 -19.04
N GLY A 113 14.32 12.53 -19.03
CA GLY A 113 15.24 11.39 -19.04
C GLY A 113 15.70 10.98 -17.64
N ASN A 114 16.92 10.48 -17.50
CA ASN A 114 17.48 9.87 -16.28
C ASN A 114 16.85 8.50 -15.91
N PRO A 115 17.08 7.45 -16.71
CA PRO A 115 16.56 6.10 -16.46
C PRO A 115 16.97 5.55 -15.10
N LYS A 116 18.19 5.86 -14.62
CA LYS A 116 18.69 5.39 -13.32
C LYS A 116 17.72 5.73 -12.19
N ALA A 117 17.39 7.01 -12.04
CA ALA A 117 16.52 7.45 -10.97
C ALA A 117 15.08 6.94 -11.18
N PHE A 118 14.58 7.02 -12.40
CA PHE A 118 13.21 6.61 -12.73
C PHE A 118 12.97 5.12 -12.44
N LEU A 119 13.83 4.23 -12.96
CA LEU A 119 13.71 2.79 -12.78
C LEU A 119 13.95 2.38 -11.31
N SER A 120 14.90 3.02 -10.62
CA SER A 120 15.16 2.75 -9.19
C SER A 120 13.95 3.09 -8.32
N LEU A 121 13.30 4.24 -8.56
CA LEU A 121 12.10 4.66 -7.84
C LEU A 121 10.93 3.70 -8.10
N MET A 122 10.78 3.17 -9.32
CA MET A 122 9.76 2.16 -9.62
C MET A 122 9.99 0.84 -8.88
N LEU A 123 11.24 0.40 -8.71
CA LEU A 123 11.55 -0.79 -7.90
C LEU A 123 11.30 -0.56 -6.40
N ILE A 124 11.60 0.64 -5.89
CA ILE A 124 11.27 1.01 -4.50
C ILE A 124 9.74 1.04 -4.32
N LEU A 125 9.02 1.55 -5.33
CA LEU A 125 7.56 1.54 -5.35
C LEU A 125 7.01 0.12 -5.35
N GLU A 126 7.58 -0.80 -6.13
CA GLU A 126 7.24 -2.24 -6.13
C GLU A 126 7.41 -2.86 -4.74
N THR A 127 8.51 -2.56 -4.05
CA THR A 127 8.75 -2.98 -2.65
C THR A 127 7.65 -2.50 -1.72
N GLY A 128 7.29 -1.22 -1.77
CA GLY A 128 6.25 -0.64 -0.94
C GLY A 128 4.86 -1.23 -1.23
N MET A 129 4.54 -1.46 -2.50
CA MET A 129 3.24 -2.03 -2.90
C MET A 129 3.09 -3.46 -2.42
N ILE A 130 4.09 -4.32 -2.69
CA ILE A 130 4.08 -5.71 -2.23
C ILE A 130 4.05 -5.77 -0.71
N GLY A 131 4.93 -5.02 -0.04
CA GLY A 131 5.04 -5.00 1.41
C GLY A 131 3.75 -4.60 2.11
N SER A 132 3.00 -3.65 1.53
CA SER A 132 1.72 -3.21 2.09
C SER A 132 0.63 -4.29 2.07
N PHE A 133 0.64 -5.19 1.08
CA PHE A 133 -0.34 -6.28 1.00
C PHE A 133 0.03 -7.49 1.86
N VAL A 134 1.28 -7.60 2.29
CA VAL A 134 1.75 -8.78 3.05
C VAL A 134 2.09 -8.45 4.49
N ALA A 135 2.05 -7.19 4.90
CA ALA A 135 2.30 -6.78 6.28
C ALA A 135 1.11 -7.11 7.20
N GLU A 136 1.41 -7.74 8.34
CA GLU A 136 0.44 -8.13 9.37
C GLU A 136 0.73 -7.47 10.73
N ASP A 137 1.58 -6.43 10.73
CA ASP A 137 1.77 -5.48 11.84
C ASP A 137 1.42 -4.06 11.36
N LEU A 138 0.65 -3.29 12.13
CA LEU A 138 0.16 -1.97 11.74
C LEU A 138 1.30 -0.97 11.43
N ILE A 139 2.42 -1.03 12.17
CA ILE A 139 3.55 -0.14 11.92
C ILE A 139 4.31 -0.58 10.68
N LEU A 140 4.49 -1.89 10.47
CA LEU A 140 5.10 -2.41 9.26
C LEU A 140 4.28 -2.06 8.01
N PHE A 141 2.95 -2.20 8.09
CA PHE A 141 2.04 -1.76 7.05
C PHE A 141 2.17 -0.26 6.78
N PHE A 142 2.16 0.57 7.84
CA PHE A 142 2.33 2.01 7.71
C PHE A 142 3.63 2.37 6.98
N VAL A 143 4.74 1.71 7.34
CA VAL A 143 6.03 1.95 6.68
C VAL A 143 5.97 1.63 5.20
N PHE A 144 5.46 0.46 4.79
CA PHE A 144 5.33 0.14 3.37
C PHE A 144 4.33 1.06 2.63
N PHE A 145 3.24 1.43 3.30
CA PHE A 145 2.21 2.33 2.78
C PHE A 145 2.75 3.76 2.56
N GLU A 146 3.69 4.22 3.38
CA GLU A 146 4.39 5.48 3.19
C GLU A 146 5.56 5.36 2.21
N VAL A 147 6.21 4.20 2.12
CA VAL A 147 7.26 3.96 1.12
C VAL A 147 6.72 4.11 -0.30
N VAL A 148 5.44 3.80 -0.58
CA VAL A 148 4.87 4.05 -1.92
C VAL A 148 4.65 5.52 -2.22
N LEU A 149 4.51 6.37 -1.19
CA LEU A 149 4.18 7.78 -1.35
C LEU A 149 5.34 8.56 -1.97
N LEU A 150 6.54 8.41 -1.40
CA LEU A 150 7.70 9.22 -1.78
C LEU A 150 8.16 8.98 -3.25
N PRO A 151 8.30 7.74 -3.74
CA PRO A 151 8.63 7.49 -5.14
C PRO A 151 7.57 8.05 -6.08
N MET A 152 6.28 7.87 -5.76
CA MET A 152 5.20 8.37 -6.61
C MET A 152 5.18 9.91 -6.66
N TYR A 153 5.45 10.58 -5.53
CA TYR A 153 5.62 12.04 -5.50
C TYR A 153 6.70 12.49 -6.50
N PHE A 154 7.87 11.85 -6.50
CA PHE A 154 8.94 12.17 -7.45
C PHE A 154 8.60 11.79 -8.90
N MET A 155 7.95 10.63 -9.11
CA MET A 155 7.50 10.20 -10.44
C MET A 155 6.61 11.26 -11.09
N ILE A 156 5.64 11.80 -10.33
CA ILE A 156 4.80 12.91 -10.80
C ILE A 156 5.65 14.18 -10.93
N GLY A 157 6.34 14.62 -9.87
CA GLY A 157 6.98 15.94 -9.81
C GLY A 157 8.15 16.16 -10.77
N VAL A 158 8.87 15.09 -11.15
CA VAL A 158 10.05 15.16 -12.03
C VAL A 158 9.72 14.78 -13.47
N TRP A 159 8.92 13.74 -13.68
CA TRP A 159 8.62 13.17 -15.01
C TRP A 159 7.19 13.40 -15.48
N GLY A 160 6.42 14.19 -14.74
CA GLY A 160 5.05 14.53 -15.11
C GLY A 160 4.94 15.64 -16.15
N GLY A 161 3.69 15.97 -16.46
CA GLY A 161 3.28 17.02 -17.40
C GLY A 161 3.50 18.46 -16.90
N PRO A 162 2.89 19.46 -17.56
CA PRO A 162 3.11 20.88 -17.28
C PRO A 162 2.83 21.28 -15.82
N GLU A 163 1.74 20.78 -15.24
CA GLU A 163 1.29 21.13 -13.88
C GLU A 163 1.79 20.15 -12.80
N ARG A 164 2.85 19.39 -13.13
CA ARG A 164 3.40 18.34 -12.26
C ARG A 164 3.77 18.78 -10.84
N LYS A 165 4.23 20.02 -10.66
CA LYS A 165 4.61 20.54 -9.34
C LYS A 165 3.39 20.67 -8.43
N TYR A 166 2.32 21.28 -8.95
CA TYR A 166 1.05 21.41 -8.24
C TYR A 166 0.45 20.03 -7.94
N ALA A 167 0.37 19.15 -8.95
CA ALA A 167 -0.21 17.82 -8.79
C ALA A 167 0.56 16.95 -7.79
N SER A 168 1.89 16.93 -7.86
CA SER A 168 2.72 16.14 -6.92
C SER A 168 2.60 16.64 -5.49
N ILE A 169 2.66 17.96 -5.25
CA ILE A 169 2.49 18.54 -3.90
C ILE A 169 1.08 18.27 -3.36
N LYS A 170 0.04 18.44 -4.18
CA LYS A 170 -1.34 18.15 -3.77
C LYS A 170 -1.51 16.67 -3.40
N PHE A 171 -1.05 15.76 -4.26
CA PHE A 171 -1.03 14.32 -3.97
C PHE A 171 -0.33 14.01 -2.64
N PHE A 172 0.87 14.58 -2.44
CA PHE A 172 1.66 14.35 -1.25
C PHE A 172 0.97 14.87 0.03
N LEU A 173 0.45 16.10 0.00
CA LEU A 173 -0.19 16.69 1.17
C LEU A 173 -1.49 15.99 1.55
N TYR A 174 -2.32 15.61 0.56
CA TYR A 174 -3.55 14.86 0.82
C TYR A 174 -3.22 13.54 1.51
N THR A 175 -2.34 12.76 0.90
CA THR A 175 -2.00 11.42 1.39
C THR A 175 -1.28 11.46 2.74
N LEU A 176 -0.32 12.37 2.93
CA LEU A 176 0.37 12.55 4.20
C LEU A 176 -0.59 12.96 5.34
N PHE A 177 -1.53 13.87 5.07
CA PHE A 177 -2.53 14.26 6.05
C PHE A 177 -3.42 13.09 6.48
N GLY A 178 -3.87 12.28 5.51
CA GLY A 178 -4.61 11.05 5.80
C GLY A 178 -3.79 10.07 6.64
N SER A 179 -2.54 9.83 6.24
CA SER A 179 -1.62 8.94 6.94
C SER A 179 -1.32 9.38 8.37
N ALA A 180 -1.26 10.69 8.63
CA ALA A 180 -1.10 11.23 9.98
C ALA A 180 -2.27 10.85 10.91
N LEU A 181 -3.52 10.92 10.43
CA LEU A 181 -4.68 10.49 11.22
C LEU A 181 -4.76 8.96 11.38
N MET A 182 -4.34 8.23 10.35
CA MET A 182 -4.25 6.77 10.39
C MET A 182 -3.25 6.29 11.44
N ILE A 183 -2.03 6.85 11.49
CA ILE A 183 -1.03 6.43 12.47
C ILE A 183 -1.44 6.77 13.90
N LEU A 184 -2.11 7.91 14.13
CA LEU A 184 -2.69 8.23 15.44
C LEU A 184 -3.74 7.20 15.87
N SER A 185 -4.51 6.68 14.92
CA SER A 185 -5.49 5.62 15.18
C SER A 185 -4.81 4.29 15.54
N PHE A 186 -3.71 3.94 14.87
CA PHE A 186 -2.92 2.76 15.20
C PHE A 186 -2.30 2.88 16.60
N LEU A 187 -1.78 4.05 16.95
CA LEU A 187 -1.26 4.33 18.31
C LEU A 187 -2.38 4.26 19.36
N ALA A 188 -3.57 4.78 19.06
CA ALA A 188 -4.72 4.67 19.96
C ALA A 188 -5.08 3.20 20.23
N LEU A 189 -5.10 2.34 19.21
CA LEU A 189 -5.28 0.90 19.39
C LEU A 189 -4.20 0.30 20.30
N TYR A 190 -2.93 0.65 20.07
CA TYR A 190 -1.82 0.17 20.90
C TYR A 190 -1.97 0.52 22.38
N PHE A 191 -2.43 1.73 22.70
CA PHE A 191 -2.59 2.19 24.08
C PHE A 191 -3.91 1.80 24.74
N LEU A 192 -4.92 1.38 23.98
CA LEU A 192 -6.28 1.13 24.49
C LEU A 192 -6.73 -0.32 24.38
N ALA A 193 -6.15 -1.12 23.47
CA ALA A 193 -6.49 -2.53 23.32
C ALA A 193 -6.12 -3.31 24.58
N LYS A 194 -7.04 -4.17 25.03
CA LYS A 194 -6.91 -4.96 26.26
C LYS A 194 -7.11 -6.43 25.98
N ASP A 195 -6.36 -7.26 26.68
CA ASP A 195 -6.60 -8.69 26.70
C ASP A 195 -7.91 -8.96 27.46
N PRO A 196 -8.92 -9.61 26.85
CA PRO A 196 -10.20 -9.87 27.50
C PRO A 196 -10.11 -10.86 28.66
N ALA A 197 -9.07 -11.71 28.71
CA ALA A 197 -8.89 -12.69 29.77
C ALA A 197 -8.23 -12.08 31.01
N THR A 198 -7.27 -11.16 30.83
CA THR A 198 -6.52 -10.55 31.96
C THR A 198 -6.96 -9.13 32.29
N GLY A 199 -7.59 -8.41 31.35
CA GLY A 199 -7.93 -6.99 31.48
C GLY A 199 -6.74 -6.04 31.29
N GLU A 200 -5.54 -6.56 31.07
CA GLU A 200 -4.32 -5.78 30.91
C GLU A 200 -4.21 -5.19 29.49
N LEU A 201 -3.42 -4.11 29.35
CA LEU A 201 -3.12 -3.52 28.05
C LEU A 201 -2.30 -4.47 27.19
N ALA A 202 -2.81 -4.83 26.02
CA ALA A 202 -2.16 -5.80 25.13
C ALA A 202 -0.88 -5.27 24.48
N ARG A 203 -0.79 -3.93 24.26
CA ARG A 203 0.37 -3.22 23.68
C ARG A 203 0.98 -3.94 22.48
N THR A 204 0.18 -4.09 21.42
CA THR A 204 0.58 -4.78 20.19
C THR A 204 0.07 -4.06 18.95
N PHE A 205 0.79 -4.23 17.85
CA PHE A 205 0.39 -3.81 16.51
C PHE A 205 0.05 -5.01 15.60
N ASP A 206 0.05 -6.24 16.14
CA ASP A 206 -0.25 -7.47 15.40
C ASP A 206 -1.72 -7.49 14.95
N MET A 207 -1.93 -7.34 13.64
CA MET A 207 -3.25 -7.25 13.02
C MET A 207 -4.06 -8.53 13.20
N ARG A 208 -3.41 -9.68 13.40
CA ARG A 208 -4.08 -10.98 13.57
C ARG A 208 -4.71 -11.09 14.96
N ARG A 209 -4.18 -10.35 15.94
CA ARG A 209 -4.62 -10.38 17.34
C ARG A 209 -5.60 -9.27 17.67
N LEU A 210 -5.40 -8.09 17.08
CA LEU A 210 -6.19 -6.88 17.38
C LEU A 210 -7.71 -7.06 17.33
N PRO A 211 -8.31 -7.81 16.38
CA PRO A 211 -9.77 -8.03 16.35
C PRO A 211 -10.34 -8.60 17.65
N GLY A 212 -9.55 -9.40 18.39
CA GLY A 212 -9.95 -9.98 19.68
C GLY A 212 -9.66 -9.09 20.90
N LEU A 213 -9.01 -7.94 20.72
CA LEU A 213 -8.48 -7.10 21.81
C LEU A 213 -9.17 -5.74 21.93
N THR A 214 -10.09 -5.40 21.02
CA THR A 214 -10.76 -4.09 20.96
C THR A 214 -12.10 -4.05 21.68
N GLY A 215 -12.63 -5.19 22.12
CA GLY A 215 -13.94 -5.28 22.79
C GLY A 215 -14.05 -4.47 24.09
N GLY A 216 -12.94 -4.23 24.78
CA GLY A 216 -12.90 -3.39 26.00
C GLY A 216 -12.82 -1.88 25.73
N ILE A 217 -12.70 -1.44 24.47
CA ILE A 217 -12.65 -0.03 24.10
C ILE A 217 -14.08 0.50 24.00
N ALA A 218 -14.37 1.62 24.68
CA ALA A 218 -15.69 2.26 24.63
C ALA A 218 -16.11 2.57 23.18
N HIS A 219 -17.39 2.34 22.85
CA HIS A 219 -17.88 2.47 21.48
C HIS A 219 -17.61 3.85 20.86
N SER A 220 -17.83 4.94 21.63
CA SER A 220 -17.52 6.30 21.18
C SER A 220 -16.04 6.48 20.79
N THR A 221 -15.14 5.87 21.54
CA THR A 221 -13.70 5.86 21.22
C THR A 221 -13.41 5.03 19.98
N GLN A 222 -14.06 3.87 19.81
CA GLN A 222 -13.94 3.08 18.58
C GLN A 222 -14.39 3.89 17.35
N LEU A 223 -15.46 4.69 17.45
CA LEU A 223 -15.91 5.56 16.36
C LEU A 223 -14.87 6.61 15.96
N VAL A 224 -14.15 7.19 16.93
CA VAL A 224 -13.08 8.17 16.67
C VAL A 224 -11.86 7.50 16.01
N ILE A 225 -11.43 6.35 16.54
CA ILE A 225 -10.31 5.59 15.97
C ILE A 225 -10.67 5.13 14.54
N PHE A 226 -11.88 4.64 14.33
CA PHE A 226 -12.38 4.26 13.02
C PHE A 226 -12.43 5.46 12.07
N GLY A 227 -12.89 6.63 12.55
CA GLY A 227 -12.88 7.87 11.78
C GLY A 227 -11.49 8.30 11.32
N GLY A 228 -10.47 8.18 12.18
CA GLY A 228 -9.08 8.49 11.80
C GLY A 228 -8.53 7.53 10.75
N MET A 229 -8.79 6.22 10.88
CA MET A 229 -8.48 5.23 9.82
C MET A 229 -9.27 5.51 8.54
N PHE A 230 -10.55 5.90 8.65
CA PHE A 230 -11.40 6.22 7.51
C PHE A 230 -10.86 7.40 6.71
N VAL A 231 -10.36 8.46 7.35
CA VAL A 231 -9.76 9.57 6.61
C VAL A 231 -8.48 9.13 5.89
N GLY A 232 -7.61 8.36 6.56
CA GLY A 232 -6.39 7.85 5.94
C GLY A 232 -6.64 6.96 4.72
N PHE A 233 -7.47 5.93 4.88
CA PHE A 233 -7.81 5.05 3.77
C PHE A 233 -8.74 5.72 2.76
N GLY A 234 -9.69 6.54 3.20
CA GLY A 234 -10.66 7.24 2.35
C GLY A 234 -10.02 8.24 1.40
N ILE A 235 -8.97 8.95 1.82
CA ILE A 235 -8.16 9.78 0.92
C ILE A 235 -7.47 8.91 -0.14
N LYS A 236 -6.93 7.74 0.24
CA LYS A 236 -6.26 6.81 -0.68
C LYS A 236 -7.23 6.10 -1.64
N VAL A 237 -8.50 5.89 -1.25
CA VAL A 237 -9.62 5.34 -2.05
C VAL A 237 -10.33 6.37 -2.94
N PRO A 238 -9.76 7.57 -3.07
CA PRO A 238 -10.50 8.82 -3.37
C PRO A 238 -12.01 8.81 -3.08
N MET A 239 -12.41 8.61 -1.83
CA MET A 239 -13.81 8.77 -1.43
C MET A 239 -14.25 10.23 -1.47
N PHE A 240 -15.53 10.53 -1.77
CA PHE A 240 -16.07 11.87 -1.57
C PHE A 240 -16.02 12.26 -0.08
N PRO A 241 -15.59 13.48 0.29
CA PRO A 241 -15.17 14.62 -0.57
C PRO A 241 -13.65 14.70 -0.85
N PHE A 242 -12.87 13.67 -0.50
CA PHE A 242 -11.40 13.65 -0.54
C PHE A 242 -10.77 13.23 -1.88
N HIS A 243 -11.52 13.26 -2.98
CA HIS A 243 -11.11 12.69 -4.27
C HIS A 243 -10.34 13.65 -5.17
N THR A 244 -10.31 14.95 -4.87
CA THR A 244 -9.87 15.99 -5.81
C THR A 244 -8.37 15.97 -6.15
N TRP A 245 -7.55 15.25 -5.39
CA TRP A 245 -6.13 15.04 -5.74
C TRP A 245 -5.96 14.06 -6.91
N LEU A 246 -6.92 13.14 -7.09
CA LEU A 246 -6.81 12.01 -8.02
C LEU A 246 -6.74 12.45 -9.49
N PRO A 247 -7.64 13.33 -10.00
CA PRO A 247 -7.58 13.74 -11.40
C PRO A 247 -6.27 14.46 -11.73
N ASP A 248 -5.82 15.37 -10.87
CA ASP A 248 -4.57 16.11 -11.07
C ASP A 248 -3.36 15.15 -11.09
N ALA A 249 -3.31 14.20 -10.16
CA ALA A 249 -2.22 13.22 -10.08
C ALA A 249 -2.18 12.32 -11.32
N HIS A 250 -3.32 11.81 -11.79
CA HIS A 250 -3.37 10.94 -12.98
C HIS A 250 -3.08 11.69 -14.28
N THR A 251 -3.63 12.89 -14.45
CA THR A 251 -3.41 13.70 -15.66
C THR A 251 -1.96 14.13 -15.79
N GLN A 252 -1.29 14.42 -14.67
CA GLN A 252 0.10 14.87 -14.69
C GLN A 252 1.12 13.75 -14.55
N ALA A 253 0.78 12.56 -14.07
CA ALA A 253 1.75 11.46 -13.96
C ALA A 253 2.25 11.00 -15.34
N PRO A 254 3.51 10.56 -15.47
CA PRO A 254 3.95 9.84 -16.66
C PRO A 254 3.12 8.56 -16.82
N THR A 255 3.01 8.02 -18.05
CA THR A 255 2.20 6.84 -18.37
C THR A 255 2.42 5.69 -17.38
N GLN A 256 3.68 5.38 -17.07
CA GLN A 256 4.05 4.34 -16.09
C GLN A 256 3.51 4.62 -14.69
N GLY A 257 3.66 5.87 -14.23
CA GLY A 257 3.18 6.30 -12.93
C GLY A 257 1.67 6.21 -12.85
N SER A 258 0.96 6.65 -13.89
CA SER A 258 -0.51 6.59 -13.96
C SER A 258 -1.03 5.15 -13.96
N VAL A 259 -0.39 4.24 -14.71
CA VAL A 259 -0.72 2.79 -14.70
C VAL A 259 -0.55 2.21 -13.30
N ILE A 260 0.58 2.44 -12.63
CA ILE A 260 0.83 1.92 -11.28
C ILE A 260 -0.14 2.54 -10.26
N LEU A 261 -0.37 3.85 -10.35
CA LEU A 261 -1.28 4.59 -9.49
C LEU A 261 -2.68 3.98 -9.57
N ALA A 262 -3.20 3.79 -10.80
CA ALA A 262 -4.55 3.26 -11.04
C ALA A 262 -4.65 1.79 -10.68
N ALA A 263 -3.70 0.96 -11.12
CA ALA A 263 -3.76 -0.48 -10.97
C ALA A 263 -3.61 -0.91 -9.51
N VAL A 264 -2.68 -0.31 -8.76
CA VAL A 264 -2.26 -0.84 -7.45
C VAL A 264 -2.47 0.16 -6.32
N LEU A 265 -2.01 1.41 -6.43
CA LEU A 265 -1.98 2.32 -5.27
C LEU A 265 -3.37 2.64 -4.73
N LEU A 266 -4.39 2.75 -5.60
CA LEU A 266 -5.77 2.97 -5.14
C LEU A 266 -6.34 1.74 -4.40
N LYS A 267 -5.86 0.53 -4.72
CA LYS A 267 -6.29 -0.72 -4.07
C LYS A 267 -5.71 -0.85 -2.66
N LEU A 268 -4.60 -0.17 -2.36
CA LEU A 268 -4.03 -0.13 -1.01
C LEU A 268 -5.01 0.49 -0.01
N GLY A 269 -5.76 1.52 -0.42
CA GLY A 269 -6.75 2.16 0.44
C GLY A 269 -7.91 1.22 0.77
N THR A 270 -8.48 0.54 -0.24
CA THR A 270 -9.59 -0.40 -0.03
C THR A 270 -9.13 -1.64 0.72
N TYR A 271 -7.92 -2.13 0.45
CA TYR A 271 -7.28 -3.18 1.25
C TYR A 271 -7.16 -2.79 2.72
N GLY A 272 -6.67 -1.57 3.01
CA GLY A 272 -6.60 -1.04 4.37
C GLY A 272 -7.96 -0.97 5.06
N PHE A 273 -9.03 -0.55 4.36
CA PHE A 273 -10.38 -0.63 4.92
C PHE A 273 -10.79 -2.04 5.33
N VAL A 274 -10.62 -3.01 4.43
CA VAL A 274 -11.11 -4.38 4.63
C VAL A 274 -10.25 -5.14 5.64
N ARG A 275 -8.91 -5.10 5.50
CA ARG A 275 -7.97 -5.81 6.37
C ARG A 275 -7.86 -5.17 7.75
N ILE A 276 -7.84 -3.83 7.82
CA ILE A 276 -7.50 -3.10 9.04
C ILE A 276 -8.75 -2.51 9.68
N ALA A 277 -9.39 -1.52 9.05
CA ALA A 277 -10.42 -0.73 9.72
C ALA A 277 -11.65 -1.57 10.11
N ILE A 278 -12.21 -2.32 9.16
CA ILE A 278 -13.42 -3.13 9.34
C ILE A 278 -13.14 -4.33 10.25
N ASN A 279 -12.01 -5.01 10.04
CA ASN A 279 -11.68 -6.23 10.77
C ASN A 279 -11.38 -5.95 12.25
N ILE A 280 -10.63 -4.87 12.55
CA ILE A 280 -10.21 -4.56 13.92
C ILE A 280 -11.32 -3.88 14.73
N LEU A 281 -12.17 -3.06 14.09
CA LEU A 281 -13.26 -2.33 14.75
C LEU A 281 -14.62 -2.57 14.05
N PRO A 282 -15.15 -3.81 14.06
CA PRO A 282 -16.36 -4.17 13.32
C PRO A 282 -17.61 -3.43 13.80
N GLU A 283 -17.74 -3.14 15.10
CA GLU A 283 -18.90 -2.42 15.62
C GLU A 283 -18.88 -0.94 15.20
N ALA A 284 -17.72 -0.29 15.19
CA ALA A 284 -17.60 1.05 14.64
C ALA A 284 -17.86 1.05 13.13
N ALA A 285 -17.39 0.04 12.40
CA ALA A 285 -17.65 -0.10 10.97
C ALA A 285 -19.15 -0.17 10.65
N LYS A 286 -19.93 -0.94 11.43
CA LYS A 286 -21.40 -0.99 11.30
C LYS A 286 -22.05 0.38 11.51
N SER A 287 -21.61 1.13 12.51
CA SER A 287 -22.12 2.48 12.80
C SER A 287 -21.76 3.49 11.70
N TRP A 288 -20.56 3.37 11.09
CA TRP A 288 -20.11 4.23 9.99
C TRP A 288 -20.70 3.82 8.63
N ALA A 289 -21.18 2.58 8.47
CA ALA A 289 -21.61 2.03 7.19
C ALA A 289 -22.64 2.92 6.44
N PRO A 290 -23.69 3.50 7.08
CA PRO A 290 -24.61 4.39 6.38
C PRO A 290 -23.92 5.64 5.81
N VAL A 291 -23.02 6.24 6.58
CA VAL A 291 -22.26 7.44 6.16
C VAL A 291 -21.34 7.10 4.99
N ILE A 292 -20.58 6.01 5.10
CA ILE A 292 -19.70 5.54 4.04
C ILE A 292 -20.50 5.22 2.77
N GLY A 293 -21.67 4.59 2.92
CA GLY A 293 -22.57 4.27 1.82
C GLY A 293 -23.08 5.52 1.09
N ILE A 294 -23.49 6.56 1.83
CA ILE A 294 -23.93 7.84 1.25
C ILE A 294 -22.76 8.52 0.53
N LEU A 295 -21.58 8.60 1.14
CA LEU A 295 -20.40 9.22 0.52
C LEU A 295 -19.95 8.47 -0.73
N ALA A 296 -20.03 7.13 -0.72
CA ALA A 296 -19.74 6.31 -1.88
C ALA A 296 -20.75 6.55 -3.01
N ALA A 297 -22.05 6.60 -2.71
CA ALA A 297 -23.09 6.90 -3.69
C ALA A 297 -22.90 8.29 -4.33
N ILE A 298 -22.59 9.31 -3.52
CA ILE A 298 -22.25 10.65 -4.02
C ILE A 298 -21.02 10.57 -4.91
N GLY A 299 -19.96 9.87 -4.48
CA GLY A 299 -18.73 9.72 -5.26
C GLY A 299 -18.96 9.07 -6.62
N ILE A 300 -19.80 8.03 -6.71
CA ILE A 300 -20.16 7.36 -7.96
C ILE A 300 -20.87 8.34 -8.91
N ILE A 301 -21.91 9.02 -8.42
CA ILE A 301 -22.71 9.95 -9.24
C ILE A 301 -21.87 11.16 -9.66
N TYR A 302 -21.16 11.77 -8.72
CA TYR A 302 -20.32 12.94 -8.97
C TYR A 302 -19.18 12.61 -9.94
N GLY A 303 -18.50 11.47 -9.76
CA GLY A 303 -17.45 11.03 -10.66
C GLY A 303 -17.96 10.84 -12.09
N ALA A 304 -19.11 10.18 -12.26
CA ALA A 304 -19.72 9.98 -13.58
C ALA A 304 -20.10 11.29 -14.28
N LEU A 305 -20.73 12.22 -13.55
CA LEU A 305 -21.08 13.55 -14.09
C LEU A 305 -19.84 14.40 -14.38
N GLY A 306 -18.82 14.31 -13.53
CA GLY A 306 -17.54 14.98 -13.72
C GLY A 306 -16.84 14.53 -15.00
N CYS A 307 -16.85 13.22 -15.30
CA CYS A 307 -16.32 12.70 -16.57
C CYS A 307 -17.07 13.24 -17.80
N LEU A 308 -18.40 13.40 -17.74
CA LEU A 308 -19.18 13.98 -18.85
C LEU A 308 -18.87 15.47 -19.09
N ALA A 309 -18.45 16.18 -18.05
CA ALA A 309 -18.14 17.61 -18.11
C ALA A 309 -16.66 17.91 -18.38
N GLN A 310 -15.78 16.90 -18.39
CA GLN A 310 -14.36 17.07 -18.71
C GLN A 310 -14.13 17.07 -20.22
N THR A 311 -13.29 18.00 -20.68
CA THR A 311 -12.87 18.20 -22.08
C THR A 311 -11.42 17.84 -22.29
#